data_AF-A0A7N8XBE0-F1
#
_entry.id   AF-A0A7N8XBE0-F1
#
_cell.length_a   1.000
_cell.length_b   1.000
_cell.length_c   1.000
_cell.angle_alpha   90.00
_cell.angle_beta   90.00
_cell.angle_gamma   90.00
#
_symmetry.space_group_name_H-M   'P 1'
#
loop_
_entity.id
_entity.type
_entity.pdbx_description
1 polymer ?
#
loop_
_entity_poly.entity_id
_entity_poly.type
_entity_poly.pdbx_seq_one_letter_code
_entity_poly.pdbx_strand_id
1 'polypeptide(L)'
;MGKIIFYEDRNFQGRHYECSSDCPEMQNYFSRCNSIRVESGCWVAYEKPNYAGYQYMLHKGEYPDYQRWAGFNDCIRSCRMVPPYNGSYRMKIFERSDFAGQNLELMEDCPDLHERFHTRDISSVNVMEGYWMLHEHPNYRGRQYFLRPGEYRRHSEWGSPSPTIGSLRRNRSLFFEAQY
;
A
#
# COMPACT_ATOMS: atom_id res chain seq x y z
N MET A 1 2.90 10.48 -16.79
CA MET A 1 1.72 10.74 -15.95
C MET A 1 1.04 9.41 -15.65
N GLY A 2 0.55 9.21 -14.43
CA GLY A 2 -0.16 7.98 -14.04
C GLY A 2 -1.62 8.02 -14.48
N LYS A 3 -2.21 6.85 -14.75
CA LYS A 3 -3.64 6.71 -15.05
C LYS A 3 -4.18 5.39 -14.48
N ILE A 4 -5.29 5.49 -13.76
CA ILE A 4 -6.04 4.37 -13.18
C ILE A 4 -7.53 4.54 -13.51
N ILE A 5 -8.22 3.43 -13.73
CA ILE A 5 -9.64 3.38 -14.06
C ILE A 5 -10.32 2.41 -13.10
N PHE A 6 -11.37 2.87 -12.43
CA PHE A 6 -12.19 2.08 -11.52
C PHE A 6 -13.53 1.77 -12.20
N TYR A 7 -13.99 0.52 -12.10
CA TYR A 7 -15.25 0.05 -12.69
C TYR A 7 -16.18 -0.50 -11.61
N GLU A 8 -17.48 -0.18 -11.70
CA GLU A 8 -18.48 -0.66 -10.73
C GLU A 8 -18.68 -2.17 -10.76
N ASP A 9 -18.55 -2.79 -11.94
CA ASP A 9 -18.76 -4.23 -12.13
C ASP A 9 -17.46 -4.97 -12.43
N ARG A 10 -17.52 -6.31 -12.42
CA ARG A 10 -16.37 -7.17 -12.75
C ARG A 10 -16.05 -7.09 -14.24
N ASN A 11 -14.83 -7.49 -14.60
CA ASN A 11 -14.35 -7.57 -15.99
C ASN A 11 -14.51 -6.25 -16.76
N PHE A 12 -14.26 -5.12 -16.08
CA PHE A 12 -14.20 -3.78 -16.66
C PHE A 12 -15.52 -3.31 -17.28
N GLN A 13 -16.63 -3.66 -16.62
CA GLN A 13 -18.00 -3.33 -17.04
C GLN A 13 -18.64 -2.28 -16.12
N GLY A 14 -19.81 -1.79 -16.55
CA GLY A 14 -20.60 -0.84 -15.78
C GLY A 14 -20.07 0.59 -15.85
N ARG A 15 -20.52 1.43 -14.90
CA ARG A 15 -20.03 2.81 -14.77
C ARG A 15 -18.55 2.77 -14.38
N HIS A 16 -17.78 3.70 -14.92
CA HIS A 16 -16.37 3.82 -14.60
C HIS A 16 -15.97 5.26 -14.26
N TYR A 17 -14.84 5.39 -13.57
CA TYR A 17 -14.18 6.65 -13.26
C TYR A 17 -12.70 6.55 -13.57
N GLU A 18 -12.20 7.48 -14.38
CA GLU A 18 -10.78 7.62 -14.67
C GLU A 18 -10.14 8.64 -13.72
N CYS A 19 -8.98 8.31 -13.19
CA CYS A 19 -8.23 9.17 -12.29
C CYS A 19 -6.75 9.26 -12.72
N SER A 20 -6.19 10.46 -12.65
CA SER A 20 -4.80 10.78 -13.04
C SER A 20 -4.03 11.57 -11.98
N SER A 21 -4.65 11.82 -10.83
CA SER A 21 -4.06 12.49 -9.67
C SER A 21 -4.56 11.87 -8.37
N ASP A 22 -4.04 12.32 -7.22
CA ASP A 22 -4.60 11.95 -5.92
C ASP A 22 -6.08 12.37 -5.84
N CYS A 23 -6.93 11.49 -5.29
CA CYS A 23 -8.36 11.71 -5.14
C CYS A 23 -8.81 11.31 -3.72
N PRO A 24 -9.13 12.27 -2.83
CA PRO A 24 -9.50 11.99 -1.44
C PRO A 24 -10.95 11.50 -1.28
N GLU A 25 -11.82 11.69 -2.28
CA GLU A 25 -13.22 11.29 -2.21
C GLU A 25 -13.73 10.91 -3.61
N MET A 26 -14.21 9.68 -3.73
CA MET A 26 -14.72 9.12 -4.98
C MET A 26 -16.18 8.64 -4.92
N GLN A 27 -16.86 8.77 -3.78
CA GLN A 27 -18.23 8.30 -3.57
C GLN A 27 -19.24 8.87 -4.60
N ASN A 28 -18.99 10.07 -5.13
CA ASN A 28 -19.85 10.72 -6.12
C ASN A 28 -19.64 10.19 -7.56
N TYR A 29 -18.51 9.53 -7.83
CA TYR A 29 -18.20 8.98 -9.15
C TYR A 29 -18.70 7.55 -9.34
N PHE A 30 -18.72 6.74 -8.28
CA PHE A 30 -19.23 5.37 -8.30
C PHE A 30 -19.62 4.89 -6.89
N SER A 31 -20.56 3.95 -6.83
CA SER A 31 -21.10 3.40 -5.59
C SER A 31 -20.31 2.20 -5.05
N ARG A 32 -19.63 1.47 -5.92
CA ARG A 32 -18.81 0.27 -5.62
C ARG A 32 -17.70 0.12 -6.66
N CYS A 33 -16.69 -0.70 -6.40
CA CYS A 33 -15.62 -0.99 -7.34
C CYS A 33 -15.29 -2.48 -7.36
N ASN A 34 -15.56 -3.12 -8.50
CA ASN A 34 -15.38 -4.57 -8.67
C ASN A 34 -14.31 -4.92 -9.70
N SER A 35 -13.80 -3.98 -10.48
CA SER A 35 -12.59 -4.19 -11.29
C SER A 35 -11.81 -2.89 -11.52
N ILE A 36 -10.51 -3.00 -11.76
CA ILE A 36 -9.59 -1.86 -11.89
C ILE A 36 -8.62 -2.09 -13.06
N ARG A 37 -8.36 -1.05 -13.85
CA ARG A 37 -7.21 -1.01 -14.78
C ARG A 37 -6.23 0.06 -14.35
N VAL A 38 -4.97 -0.31 -14.18
CA VAL A 38 -3.87 0.65 -14.03
C VAL A 38 -3.14 0.71 -15.36
N GLU A 39 -3.44 1.73 -16.15
CA GLU A 39 -2.80 1.93 -17.46
C GLU A 39 -1.34 2.38 -17.29
N SER A 40 -1.07 3.22 -16.29
CA SER A 40 0.27 3.71 -16.01
C SER A 40 0.47 4.16 -14.56
N GLY A 41 1.73 4.13 -14.13
CA GLY A 41 2.13 4.51 -12.78
C GLY A 41 1.83 3.41 -11.76
N CYS A 42 1.90 3.81 -10.50
CA CYS A 42 1.68 2.96 -9.34
C CYS A 42 0.76 3.70 -8.39
N TRP A 43 -0.19 3.00 -7.79
CA TRP A 43 -1.30 3.61 -7.06
C TRP A 43 -1.54 2.89 -5.74
N VAL A 44 -2.07 3.62 -4.76
CA VAL A 44 -2.68 3.04 -3.56
C VAL A 44 -4.16 3.40 -3.58
N ALA A 45 -5.03 2.39 -3.58
CA ALA A 45 -6.46 2.57 -3.39
C ALA A 45 -6.83 2.33 -1.92
N TYR A 46 -7.84 3.05 -1.43
CA TYR A 46 -8.28 3.01 -0.05
C TYR A 46 -9.78 2.75 0.04
N GLU A 47 -10.16 1.93 1.03
CA GLU A 47 -11.53 1.56 1.32
C GLU A 47 -12.41 2.78 1.69
N LYS A 48 -11.86 3.74 2.43
CA LYS A 48 -12.59 4.91 2.95
C LYS A 48 -12.10 6.22 2.33
N PRO A 49 -12.91 7.30 2.42
CA PRO A 49 -12.47 8.64 2.04
C PRO A 49 -11.23 9.08 2.83
N ASN A 50 -10.54 10.09 2.31
CA ASN A 50 -9.37 10.71 2.94
C ASN A 50 -8.23 9.72 3.27
N TYR A 51 -8.03 8.73 2.40
CA TYR A 51 -6.90 7.79 2.45
C TYR A 51 -6.91 6.90 3.71
N ALA A 52 -8.10 6.45 4.10
CA ALA A 52 -8.31 5.66 5.31
C ALA A 52 -8.89 4.26 5.02
N GLY A 53 -8.94 3.41 6.04
CA GLY A 53 -9.43 2.04 5.93
C GLY A 53 -8.40 1.11 5.30
N TYR A 54 -8.85 0.01 4.69
CA TYR A 54 -7.97 -0.92 4.00
C TYR A 54 -7.25 -0.24 2.82
N GLN A 55 -5.98 -0.61 2.63
CA GLN A 55 -5.09 -0.05 1.61
C GLN A 55 -4.70 -1.15 0.63
N TYR A 56 -4.68 -0.83 -0.66
CA TYR A 56 -4.38 -1.77 -1.73
C TYR A 56 -3.33 -1.20 -2.66
N MET A 57 -2.16 -1.83 -2.70
CA MET A 57 -1.08 -1.45 -3.60
C MET A 57 -1.38 -1.98 -5.02
N LEU A 58 -1.42 -1.08 -6.00
CA LEU A 58 -1.77 -1.37 -7.38
C LEU A 58 -0.62 -0.96 -8.31
N HIS A 59 -0.16 -1.92 -9.10
CA HIS A 59 0.84 -1.71 -10.14
C HIS A 59 0.15 -1.66 -11.50
N LYS A 60 0.87 -1.22 -12.54
CA LYS A 60 0.41 -1.31 -13.92
C LYS A 60 -0.09 -2.73 -14.22
N GLY A 61 -1.32 -2.82 -14.72
CA GLY A 61 -1.96 -4.11 -14.98
C GLY A 61 -3.48 -4.04 -14.93
N GLU A 62 -4.08 -5.20 -15.19
CA GLU A 62 -5.52 -5.39 -15.20
C GLU A 62 -5.96 -6.24 -14.00
N TYR A 63 -6.99 -5.78 -13.31
CA TYR A 63 -7.55 -6.45 -12.16
C TYR A 63 -9.05 -6.69 -12.38
N PRO A 64 -9.44 -7.84 -12.97
CA PRO A 64 -10.81 -8.11 -13.40
C PRO A 64 -11.82 -8.33 -12.27
N ASP A 65 -11.36 -8.57 -11.04
CA ASP A 65 -12.17 -8.75 -9.85
C ASP A 65 -11.40 -8.30 -8.59
N TYR A 66 -12.10 -7.97 -7.51
CA TYR A 66 -11.46 -7.41 -6.30
C TYR A 66 -10.50 -8.35 -5.58
N GLN A 67 -10.60 -9.66 -5.80
CA GLN A 67 -9.67 -10.61 -5.19
C GLN A 67 -8.27 -10.48 -5.81
N ARG A 68 -8.15 -9.94 -7.03
CA ARG A 68 -6.89 -9.75 -7.75
C ARG A 68 -5.99 -8.67 -7.14
N TRP A 69 -6.56 -7.74 -6.36
CA TRP A 69 -5.78 -6.79 -5.54
C TRP A 69 -5.83 -7.11 -4.04
N ALA A 70 -6.22 -8.35 -3.69
CA ALA A 70 -6.44 -8.78 -2.31
C ALA A 70 -7.48 -7.90 -1.56
N GLY A 71 -8.52 -7.45 -2.27
CA GLY A 71 -9.65 -6.72 -1.72
C GLY A 71 -10.45 -7.56 -0.72
N PHE A 72 -10.79 -6.95 0.42
CA PHE A 72 -11.67 -7.57 1.42
C PHE A 72 -13.16 -7.34 1.11
N ASN A 73 -13.45 -6.29 0.33
CA ASN A 73 -14.77 -5.89 -0.13
C ASN A 73 -14.64 -5.11 -1.46
N ASP A 74 -15.76 -4.64 -2.00
CA ASP A 74 -15.85 -3.84 -3.22
C ASP A 74 -15.91 -2.31 -2.94
N CYS A 75 -15.50 -1.87 -1.75
CA CYS A 75 -15.45 -0.45 -1.40
C CYS A 75 -14.08 0.14 -1.74
N ILE A 76 -14.09 1.12 -2.65
CA ILE A 76 -12.96 2.04 -2.87
C ILE A 76 -13.53 3.46 -2.85
N ARG A 77 -12.89 4.35 -2.09
CA ARG A 77 -13.39 5.71 -1.84
C ARG A 77 -12.33 6.80 -1.95
N SER A 78 -11.05 6.43 -1.94
CA SER A 78 -9.97 7.36 -2.23
C SER A 78 -8.77 6.64 -2.83
N CYS A 79 -7.89 7.38 -3.52
CA CYS A 79 -6.69 6.83 -4.13
C CYS A 79 -5.56 7.86 -4.18
N ARG A 80 -4.32 7.37 -4.15
CA ARG A 80 -3.12 8.20 -4.34
C ARG A 80 -2.23 7.60 -5.39
N MET A 81 -1.66 8.46 -6.22
CA MET A 81 -0.54 8.09 -7.07
C MET A 81 0.71 7.98 -6.18
N VAL A 82 1.50 6.95 -6.44
CA VAL A 82 2.83 6.77 -5.85
C VAL A 82 3.84 7.35 -6.82
N PRO A 83 4.59 8.41 -6.43
CA PRO A 83 5.59 8.99 -7.30
C PRO A 83 6.65 7.95 -7.70
N PRO A 84 7.23 8.06 -8.90
CA PRO A 84 8.38 7.27 -9.30
C PRO A 84 9.52 7.34 -8.27
N TYR A 85 10.19 6.23 -8.00
CA TYR A 85 11.37 6.22 -7.14
C TYR A 85 12.37 5.15 -7.58
N ASN A 86 13.60 5.60 -7.84
CA ASN A 86 14.72 4.79 -8.33
C ASN A 86 15.95 4.84 -7.41
N GLY A 87 15.78 5.36 -6.18
CA GLY A 87 16.85 5.44 -5.18
C GLY A 87 17.01 4.17 -4.34
N SER A 88 17.82 4.28 -3.30
CA SER A 88 18.01 3.26 -2.27
C SER A 88 16.78 3.10 -1.37
N TYR A 89 16.69 1.98 -0.66
CA TYR A 89 15.60 1.74 0.28
C TYR A 89 16.20 1.59 1.66
N ARG A 90 15.68 2.34 2.62
CA ARG A 90 16.14 2.29 4.00
C ARG A 90 15.01 2.69 4.95
N MET A 91 14.75 1.82 5.91
CA MET A 91 13.72 2.01 6.92
C MET A 91 14.24 1.49 8.26
N LYS A 92 13.88 2.17 9.34
CA LYS A 92 14.16 1.74 10.70
C LYS A 92 12.85 1.52 11.44
N ILE A 93 12.70 0.33 12.01
CA ILE A 93 11.52 -0.09 12.77
C ILE A 93 11.86 -0.14 14.26
N PHE A 94 10.87 0.10 15.11
CA PHE A 94 11.03 0.16 16.56
C PHE A 94 9.91 -0.59 17.26
N GLU A 95 10.27 -1.34 18.30
CA GLU A 95 9.37 -2.11 19.13
C GLU A 95 8.31 -1.22 19.80
N ARG A 96 8.71 -0.03 20.28
CA ARG A 96 7.84 0.90 21.03
C ARG A 96 7.57 2.18 20.25
N SER A 97 6.53 2.89 20.68
CA SER A 97 6.17 4.20 20.13
C SER A 97 7.29 5.22 20.34
N ASP A 98 7.24 6.31 19.57
CA ASP A 98 8.17 7.43 19.68
C ASP A 98 9.65 7.01 19.54
N PHE A 99 9.92 6.03 18.67
CA PHE A 99 11.24 5.52 18.31
C PHE A 99 12.02 4.90 19.48
N ALA A 100 11.30 4.32 20.44
CA ALA A 100 11.88 3.69 21.62
C ALA A 100 11.96 2.15 21.52
N GLY A 101 12.71 1.55 22.45
CA GLY A 101 12.86 0.09 22.57
C GLY A 101 13.87 -0.51 21.59
N GLN A 102 13.78 -1.83 21.38
CA GLN A 102 14.59 -2.50 20.38
C GLN A 102 14.29 -1.93 18.98
N ASN A 103 15.30 -1.88 18.13
CA ASN A 103 15.16 -1.38 16.76
C ASN A 103 15.93 -2.24 15.76
N LEU A 104 15.49 -2.20 14.51
CA LEU A 104 16.12 -2.89 13.38
C LEU A 104 16.09 -1.98 12.16
N GLU A 105 17.22 -1.85 11.49
CA GLU A 105 17.32 -1.15 10.21
C GLU A 105 17.25 -2.16 9.06
N LEU A 106 16.46 -1.84 8.04
CA LEU A 106 16.13 -2.70 6.91
C LEU A 106 16.40 -1.96 5.61
N MET A 107 17.13 -2.63 4.72
CA MET A 107 17.37 -2.19 3.32
C MET A 107 16.80 -3.20 2.29
N GLU A 108 16.26 -4.31 2.79
CA GLU A 108 15.78 -5.44 2.01
C GLU A 108 14.39 -5.89 2.44
N ASP A 109 13.80 -6.77 1.63
CA ASP A 109 12.50 -7.36 1.95
C ASP A 109 12.65 -8.36 3.11
N CYS A 110 11.64 -8.45 3.95
CA CYS A 110 11.58 -9.28 5.14
C CYS A 110 10.28 -10.10 5.12
N PRO A 111 10.31 -11.36 4.63
CA PRO A 111 9.11 -12.19 4.51
C PRO A 111 8.60 -12.70 5.86
N ASP A 112 9.45 -12.84 6.88
CA ASP A 112 9.02 -13.06 8.26
C ASP A 112 9.80 -12.12 9.17
N LEU A 113 9.09 -11.20 9.81
CA LEU A 113 9.70 -10.25 10.74
C LEU A 113 10.14 -10.93 12.04
N HIS A 114 9.42 -11.96 12.49
CA HIS A 114 9.73 -12.62 13.76
C HIS A 114 11.10 -13.30 13.70
N GLU A 115 11.47 -13.88 12.56
CA GLU A 115 12.80 -14.50 12.38
C GLU A 115 13.96 -13.50 12.47
N ARG A 116 13.76 -12.25 12.03
CA ARG A 116 14.83 -11.23 12.04
C ARG A 116 14.83 -10.34 13.27
N PHE A 117 13.65 -10.02 13.79
CA PHE A 117 13.45 -9.03 14.85
C PHE A 117 13.03 -9.64 16.19
N HIS A 118 12.74 -10.95 16.23
CA HIS A 118 12.31 -11.71 17.43
C HIS A 118 10.99 -11.23 18.04
N THR A 119 10.32 -10.27 17.43
CA THR A 119 8.98 -9.79 17.75
C THR A 119 8.24 -9.45 16.47
N ARG A 120 6.90 -9.44 16.54
CA ARG A 120 6.03 -8.96 15.46
C ARG A 120 5.45 -7.58 15.75
N ASP A 121 5.66 -7.05 16.95
CA ASP A 121 5.08 -5.77 17.34
C ASP A 121 6.04 -4.63 16.99
N ILE A 122 5.67 -3.85 15.98
CA ILE A 122 6.32 -2.60 15.58
C ILE A 122 5.36 -1.46 15.92
N SER A 123 5.78 -0.58 16.83
CA SER A 123 4.93 0.52 17.28
C SER A 123 5.35 1.88 16.72
N SER A 124 6.56 2.01 16.15
CA SER A 124 6.96 3.20 15.39
C SER A 124 7.94 2.87 14.26
N VAL A 125 7.96 3.70 13.23
CA VAL A 125 8.75 3.50 12.00
C VAL A 125 9.34 4.83 11.54
N ASN A 126 10.61 4.84 11.18
CA ASN A 126 11.22 5.92 10.40
C ASN A 126 11.55 5.38 9.00
N VAL A 127 10.84 5.86 7.99
CA VAL A 127 11.17 5.56 6.59
C VAL A 127 12.13 6.64 6.10
N MET A 128 13.42 6.31 6.04
CA MET A 128 14.42 7.25 5.56
C MET A 128 14.38 7.36 4.03
N GLU A 129 14.23 6.22 3.33
CA GLU A 129 14.35 6.16 1.88
C GLU A 129 13.41 5.10 1.26
N GLY A 130 12.88 5.45 0.09
CA GLY A 130 11.98 4.62 -0.70
C GLY A 130 10.57 4.50 -0.14
N TYR A 131 9.79 3.64 -0.76
CA TYR A 131 8.41 3.32 -0.35
C TYR A 131 8.34 1.89 0.16
N TRP A 132 7.56 1.67 1.22
CA TRP A 132 7.50 0.37 1.89
C TRP A 132 6.05 -0.11 2.03
N MET A 133 5.88 -1.43 1.94
CA MET A 133 4.63 -2.12 2.23
C MET A 133 4.83 -2.99 3.47
N LEU A 134 4.08 -2.68 4.52
CA LEU A 134 3.91 -3.49 5.72
C LEU A 134 2.72 -4.43 5.52
N HIS A 135 2.82 -5.66 6.02
CA HIS A 135 1.75 -6.65 5.96
C HIS A 135 1.51 -7.25 7.34
N GLU A 136 0.23 -7.43 7.68
CA GLU A 136 -0.23 -7.99 8.96
C GLU A 136 0.33 -9.40 9.23
N HIS A 137 0.50 -10.22 8.19
CA HIS A 137 0.98 -11.59 8.30
C HIS A 137 2.33 -11.80 7.60
N PRO A 138 3.06 -12.88 7.95
CA PRO A 138 4.23 -13.31 7.20
C PRO A 138 3.91 -13.58 5.74
N ASN A 139 4.95 -13.55 4.90
CA ASN A 139 4.90 -13.83 3.47
C ASN A 139 3.97 -12.90 2.68
N TYR A 140 3.92 -11.62 3.08
CA TYR A 140 3.20 -10.54 2.41
C TYR A 140 1.69 -10.77 2.32
N ARG A 141 1.08 -11.23 3.42
CA ARG A 141 -0.35 -11.57 3.51
C ARG A 141 -1.09 -10.71 4.53
N GLY A 142 -2.42 -10.74 4.45
CA GLY A 142 -3.30 -9.98 5.35
C GLY A 142 -3.43 -8.53 4.92
N ARG A 143 -3.76 -7.65 5.87
CA ARG A 143 -3.87 -6.21 5.60
C ARG A 143 -2.53 -5.63 5.18
N GLN A 144 -2.59 -4.66 4.27
CA GLN A 144 -1.43 -3.97 3.72
C GLN A 144 -1.40 -2.52 4.22
N TYR A 145 -0.22 -1.99 4.49
CA TYR A 145 -0.01 -0.61 4.90
C TYR A 145 1.12 0.01 4.10
N PHE A 146 0.83 1.08 3.37
CA PHE A 146 1.79 1.78 2.53
C PHE A 146 2.43 2.93 3.30
N LEU A 147 3.76 2.94 3.36
CA LEU A 147 4.52 3.98 4.02
C LEU A 147 5.39 4.75 3.01
N ARG A 148 5.26 6.08 3.07
CA ARG A 148 6.13 7.05 2.39
C ARG A 148 7.29 7.46 3.30
N PRO A 149 8.38 8.04 2.76
CA PRO A 149 9.43 8.66 3.56
C PRO A 149 8.84 9.58 4.63
N GLY A 150 9.30 9.42 5.87
CA GLY A 150 8.76 10.14 7.02
C GLY A 150 8.84 9.37 8.33
N GLU A 151 8.50 10.09 9.39
CA GLU A 151 8.45 9.62 10.77
C GLU A 151 7.02 9.24 11.15
N TYR A 152 6.83 7.99 11.57
CA TYR A 152 5.57 7.47 12.08
C TYR A 152 5.75 7.05 13.53
N ARG A 153 5.26 7.84 14.48
CA ARG A 153 5.54 7.65 15.90
C ARG A 153 4.67 6.59 16.56
N ARG A 154 3.54 6.23 15.93
CA ARG A 154 2.57 5.25 16.41
C ARG A 154 1.98 4.46 15.26
N HIS A 155 1.58 3.21 15.51
CA HIS A 155 1.03 2.33 14.47
C HIS A 155 -0.26 2.82 13.80
N SER A 156 -1.03 3.65 14.50
CA SER A 156 -2.21 4.31 13.95
C SER A 156 -1.88 5.29 12.83
N GLU A 157 -0.65 5.83 12.78
CA GLU A 157 -0.24 6.83 11.78
C GLU A 157 -0.07 6.23 10.36
N TRP A 158 0.16 4.92 10.25
CA TRP A 158 0.09 4.19 8.96
C TRP A 158 -1.24 3.45 8.77
N GLY A 159 -2.22 3.69 9.65
CA GLY A 159 -3.58 3.12 9.54
C GLY A 159 -3.72 1.70 10.09
N SER A 160 -2.73 1.16 10.81
CA SER A 160 -2.86 -0.16 11.45
C SER A 160 -3.61 -0.06 12.79
N PRO A 161 -4.61 -0.93 13.04
CA PRO A 161 -5.31 -0.96 14.33
C PRO A 161 -4.50 -1.62 15.45
N SER A 162 -3.44 -2.35 15.12
CA SER A 162 -2.52 -2.99 16.08
C SER A 162 -1.06 -2.79 15.66
N PRO A 163 -0.09 -2.96 16.56
CA PRO A 163 1.34 -2.90 16.22
C PRO A 163 1.84 -4.14 15.47
N THR A 164 1.03 -5.19 15.35
CA THR A 164 1.46 -6.49 14.84
C THR A 164 1.65 -6.47 13.33
N ILE A 165 2.90 -6.66 12.90
CA ILE A 165 3.34 -6.74 11.50
C ILE A 165 4.09 -8.07 11.30
N GLY A 166 3.70 -8.83 10.29
CA GLY A 166 4.31 -10.11 9.98
C GLY A 166 5.39 -10.06 8.92
N SER A 167 5.30 -9.13 7.96
CA SER A 167 6.29 -8.99 6.89
C SER A 167 6.36 -7.59 6.28
N LEU A 168 7.49 -7.28 5.66
CA LEU A 168 7.85 -5.95 5.15
C LEU A 168 8.48 -6.11 3.77
N ARG A 169 8.14 -5.26 2.80
CA ARG A 169 8.82 -5.26 1.50
C ARG A 169 8.93 -3.87 0.92
N ARG A 170 9.93 -3.68 0.08
CA ARG A 170 10.11 -2.50 -0.74
C ARG A 170 9.04 -2.45 -1.83
N ASN A 171 8.43 -1.29 -2.00
CA ASN A 171 7.55 -1.04 -3.13
C ASN A 171 8.35 -0.57 -4.35
N ARG A 172 8.89 -1.54 -5.09
CA ARG A 172 9.58 -1.29 -6.35
C ARG A 172 8.55 -0.95 -7.42
N SER A 173 8.36 0.33 -7.69
CA SER A 173 7.65 0.75 -8.89
C SER A 173 8.50 0.34 -10.09
N LEU A 174 8.08 -0.69 -10.82
CA LEU A 174 8.77 -1.15 -12.03
C LEU A 174 8.70 -0.05 -13.10
N PHE A 175 9.72 0.81 -13.13
CA PHE A 175 10.12 1.52 -14.35
C PHE A 175 11.01 0.61 -15.17
N PHE A 176 10.48 -0.53 -15.56
CA PHE A 176 11.01 -1.25 -16.70
C PHE A 176 9.82 -1.65 -17.54
N GLU A 177 9.61 -0.84 -18.58
CA GLU A 177 9.26 -1.39 -19.88
C GLU A 177 10.06 -2.69 -20.05
N ALA A 178 9.36 -3.80 -20.22
CA ALA A 178 9.94 -4.89 -20.96
C ALA A 178 10.17 -4.34 -22.38
N GLN A 179 11.35 -3.78 -22.61
CA GLN A 179 11.96 -3.87 -23.93
C GLN A 179 12.33 -5.33 -24.12
N TYR A 180 11.59 -6.00 -25.00
CA TYR A 180 12.00 -6.91 -26.07
C TYR A 180 10.80 -7.78 -26.47
#